data_AF-A0A961BGL7-F1
#
_entry.id   AF-A0A961BGL7-F1
#
_cell.length_a   1.000
_cell.length_b   1.000
_cell.length_c   1.000
_cell.angle_alpha   90.00
_cell.angle_beta   90.00
_cell.angle_gamma   90.00
#
_symmetry.space_group_name_H-M   'P 1'
#
loop_
_entity.id
_entity.type
_entity.pdbx_description
1 polymer ?
#
loop_
_entity_poly.entity_id
_entity_poly.type
_entity_poly.pdbx_seq_one_letter_code
_entity_poly.pdbx_strand_id
1 'polypeptide(L)'
;MSLSKPKTLLTAMALMGLLPYIPSLTASPGRGPSLAGNTTPGQFTKALREDALKKLKRAKESQPEQEAIQDAATHEQLAKALSLVQREDPMKLLKPSEGEDPTKVNQPQDIIASSDILCFRGMATLVPKRAILQIPENYQKRLELQAGAQIRTWAEFYTANRAWIRTVEVDRLQAEGNSPLSEETTKMVDNADSIIVATFKGGPISVLPLKVPEVEGEAVTESTPPLPVDSKQKTPAKP
;
A
#
# COMPACT_ATOMS: atom_id res chain seq x y z
N MET A 1 14.59 -31.76 52.67
CA MET A 1 15.98 -31.31 52.39
C MET A 1 16.01 -30.88 50.94
N SER A 2 16.35 -29.67 50.49
CA SER A 2 16.96 -28.50 51.08
C SER A 2 16.44 -27.29 50.27
N LEU A 3 15.95 -26.24 50.94
CA LEU A 3 15.59 -24.97 50.32
C LEU A 3 16.87 -24.17 49.99
N SER A 4 17.05 -23.77 48.73
CA SER A 4 18.08 -22.79 48.35
C SER A 4 17.43 -21.59 47.65
N LYS A 5 17.70 -20.40 48.20
CA LYS A 5 17.06 -19.11 47.93
C LYS A 5 17.58 -18.43 46.65
N PRO A 6 16.81 -17.49 46.06
CA PRO A 6 17.19 -16.71 44.89
C PRO A 6 18.13 -15.53 45.22
N LYS A 7 19.09 -15.25 44.33
CA LYS A 7 19.94 -14.05 44.39
C LYS A 7 19.36 -12.95 43.52
N THR A 8 18.82 -11.94 44.18
CA THR A 8 18.47 -10.62 43.65
C THR A 8 19.74 -9.79 43.47
N LEU A 9 20.01 -9.30 42.27
CA LEU A 9 20.98 -8.22 42.05
C LEU A 9 20.29 -7.05 41.34
N LEU A 10 19.95 -6.08 42.18
CA LEU A 10 19.76 -4.66 41.90
C LEU A 10 21.08 -4.09 41.36
N THR A 11 21.11 -3.27 40.30
CA THR A 11 22.10 -2.16 40.12
C THR A 11 21.81 -1.30 38.86
N ALA A 12 21.69 0.01 39.11
CA ALA A 12 21.95 1.23 38.30
C ALA A 12 21.33 1.35 36.89
N MET A 13 20.37 2.25 36.64
CA MET A 13 20.51 3.72 36.51
C MET A 13 21.75 4.19 35.73
N ALA A 14 21.55 4.45 34.43
CA ALA A 14 22.33 5.42 33.67
C ALA A 14 21.35 6.29 32.86
N LEU A 15 21.24 7.53 33.32
CA LEU A 15 20.57 8.68 32.70
C LEU A 15 21.42 9.21 31.53
N MET A 16 20.76 9.98 30.66
CA MET A 16 21.31 10.93 29.67
C MET A 16 21.48 10.44 28.23
N GLY A 17 20.71 11.06 27.35
CA GLY A 17 20.86 10.97 25.90
C GLY A 17 19.74 11.68 25.14
N LEU A 18 19.40 12.91 25.52
CA LEU A 18 18.56 13.81 24.73
C LEU A 18 19.36 14.25 23.48
N LEU A 19 18.91 13.85 22.30
CA LEU A 19 19.23 14.57 21.06
C LEU A 19 17.94 14.91 20.30
N PRO A 20 17.83 16.15 19.80
CA PRO A 20 16.61 16.67 19.20
C PRO A 20 16.42 16.21 17.74
N TYR A 21 15.15 15.91 17.49
CA TYR A 21 14.38 15.92 16.26
C TYR A 21 14.76 17.02 15.25
N ILE A 22 15.04 16.63 13.99
CA ILE A 22 15.08 17.53 12.82
C ILE A 22 14.34 16.86 11.65
N PRO A 23 13.09 17.24 11.34
CA PRO A 23 12.47 16.95 10.05
C PRO A 23 12.76 18.07 9.05
N SER A 24 13.46 17.75 7.96
CA SER A 24 13.53 18.61 6.78
C SER A 24 12.22 18.50 5.99
N LEU A 25 11.29 19.42 6.26
CA LEU A 25 10.12 19.69 5.42
C LEU A 25 10.59 20.43 4.15
N THR A 26 10.78 19.71 3.05
CA THR A 26 10.89 20.33 1.72
C THR A 26 9.48 20.54 1.17
N ALA A 27 8.93 21.72 1.45
CA ALA A 27 7.74 22.22 0.80
C ALA A 27 8.00 22.41 -0.70
N SER A 28 7.30 21.66 -1.55
CA SER A 28 7.24 21.87 -2.99
C SER A 28 6.09 22.82 -3.31
N PRO A 29 6.37 24.05 -3.81
CA PRO A 29 5.33 25.01 -4.15
C PRO A 29 4.64 24.66 -5.47
N GLY A 30 3.32 24.88 -5.47
CA GLY A 30 2.38 24.45 -6.49
C GLY A 30 2.58 25.04 -7.88
N ARG A 31 2.10 24.27 -8.86
CA ARG A 31 1.92 24.71 -10.24
C ARG A 31 0.44 24.50 -10.58
N GLY A 32 -0.36 25.53 -10.36
CA GLY A 32 -1.78 25.54 -10.73
C GLY A 32 -1.99 25.64 -12.25
N PRO A 33 -3.07 25.08 -12.79
CA PRO A 33 -3.43 25.23 -14.20
C PRO A 33 -4.05 26.61 -14.48
N SER A 34 -3.40 27.37 -15.36
CA SER A 34 -3.89 28.63 -15.92
C SER A 34 -4.96 28.34 -16.97
N LEU A 35 -6.24 28.50 -16.61
CA LEU A 35 -7.35 28.55 -17.56
C LEU A 35 -7.51 29.99 -18.07
N ALA A 36 -6.90 30.28 -19.22
CA ALA A 36 -7.14 31.50 -19.97
C ALA A 36 -8.53 31.42 -20.62
N GLY A 37 -9.51 32.11 -20.01
CA GLY A 37 -10.80 32.38 -20.62
C GLY A 37 -10.73 33.60 -21.54
N ASN A 38 -10.84 33.36 -22.84
CA ASN A 38 -11.03 34.37 -23.88
C ASN A 38 -12.53 34.45 -24.22
N THR A 39 -13.27 35.24 -23.43
CA THR A 39 -14.65 35.63 -23.73
C THR A 39 -14.67 36.91 -24.55
N THR A 40 -15.03 36.77 -25.82
CA THR A 40 -15.31 37.87 -26.76
C THR A 40 -16.63 38.57 -26.39
N PRO A 41 -16.66 39.90 -26.21
CA PRO A 41 -17.89 40.66 -26.07
C PRO A 41 -18.39 41.20 -27.42
N GLY A 42 -19.69 41.11 -27.66
CA GLY A 42 -20.39 41.70 -28.80
C GLY A 42 -20.71 40.65 -29.87
N GLN A 43 -21.96 40.46 -30.29
CA GLN A 43 -22.92 41.48 -30.69
C GLN A 43 -24.35 40.97 -30.46
N PHE A 44 -25.06 41.53 -29.47
CA PHE A 44 -26.52 41.40 -29.42
C PHE A 44 -27.11 42.58 -30.17
N THR A 45 -27.66 42.27 -31.34
CA THR A 45 -28.30 43.20 -32.26
C THR A 45 -29.52 43.85 -31.59
N LYS A 46 -29.65 45.17 -31.76
CA LYS A 46 -30.75 46.00 -31.21
C LYS A 46 -32.16 45.53 -31.64
N ALA A 47 -32.28 44.66 -32.64
CA ALA A 47 -33.55 44.16 -33.16
C ALA A 47 -34.31 43.23 -32.18
N LEU A 48 -33.62 42.52 -31.28
CA LEU A 48 -34.28 41.63 -30.31
C LEU A 48 -34.89 42.35 -29.10
N ARG A 49 -34.53 43.62 -28.87
CA ARG A 49 -34.98 44.36 -27.68
C ARG A 49 -36.39 44.94 -27.84
N GLU A 50 -36.84 45.21 -29.07
CA GLU A 50 -38.16 45.81 -29.32
C GLU A 50 -39.29 44.76 -29.33
N ASP A 51 -39.01 43.53 -29.79
CA ASP A 51 -40.01 42.45 -29.79
C ASP A 51 -40.30 41.91 -28.37
N ALA A 52 -39.32 41.97 -27.48
CA ALA A 52 -39.48 41.61 -26.06
C ALA A 52 -40.40 42.61 -25.31
N LEU A 53 -40.33 43.91 -25.64
CA LEU A 53 -41.17 44.94 -25.02
C LEU A 53 -42.64 44.87 -25.47
N LYS A 54 -42.91 44.39 -26.70
CA LYS A 54 -44.27 44.21 -27.21
C LYS A 54 -44.95 42.95 -26.63
N LYS A 55 -44.20 41.90 -26.34
CA LYS A 55 -44.71 40.70 -25.61
C LYS A 55 -45.00 40.98 -24.13
N LEU A 56 -44.20 41.81 -23.47
CA LEU A 56 -44.42 42.19 -22.06
C LEU A 56 -45.71 42.99 -21.82
N LYS A 57 -46.19 43.77 -22.81
CA LYS A 57 -47.44 44.52 -22.67
C LYS A 57 -48.70 43.66 -22.86
N ARG A 58 -48.61 42.52 -23.54
CA ARG A 58 -49.77 41.65 -23.80
C ARG A 58 -50.00 40.58 -22.73
N ALA A 59 -49.00 40.32 -21.89
CA ALA A 59 -49.09 39.36 -20.78
C ALA A 59 -49.57 40.01 -19.45
N LYS A 60 -49.81 41.33 -19.42
CA LYS A 60 -50.19 42.05 -18.20
C LYS A 60 -51.72 42.11 -17.97
N GLU A 61 -52.51 41.49 -18.84
CA GLU A 61 -53.98 41.63 -18.84
C GLU A 61 -54.73 40.32 -18.53
N SER A 62 -54.05 39.34 -17.93
CA SER A 62 -54.68 38.13 -17.41
C SER A 62 -54.06 37.75 -16.07
N GLN A 63 -54.31 38.57 -15.04
CA GLN A 63 -54.19 38.11 -13.65
C GLN A 63 -55.58 37.75 -13.14
N PRO A 64 -55.80 36.49 -12.70
CA PRO A 64 -56.98 36.14 -11.94
C PRO A 64 -56.92 36.78 -10.55
N GLU A 65 -58.12 36.97 -10.01
CA GLU A 65 -58.48 37.70 -8.79
C GLU A 65 -57.60 37.39 -7.57
N GLN A 66 -57.34 38.44 -6.79
CA GLN A 66 -56.66 38.37 -5.51
C GLN A 66 -57.49 37.53 -4.52
N GLU A 67 -57.08 36.29 -4.29
CA GLU A 67 -57.56 35.50 -3.15
C GLU A 67 -56.99 36.08 -1.85
N ALA A 68 -57.88 36.34 -0.90
CA ALA A 68 -57.60 36.92 0.40
C ALA A 68 -56.56 36.10 1.18
N ILE A 69 -55.68 36.83 1.88
CA ILE A 69 -54.58 36.34 2.72
C ILE A 69 -55.15 35.42 3.82
N GLN A 70 -55.17 34.11 3.57
CA GLN A 70 -55.22 33.09 4.63
C GLN A 70 -53.80 32.63 4.88
N ASP A 71 -53.28 32.98 6.05
CA ASP A 71 -51.86 32.88 6.44
C ASP A 71 -51.39 31.43 6.73
N ALA A 72 -52.21 30.43 6.39
CA ALA A 72 -51.90 29.02 6.55
C ALA A 72 -52.06 28.32 5.19
N ALA A 73 -50.94 27.85 4.63
CA ALA A 73 -50.96 27.00 3.44
C ALA A 73 -51.87 25.80 3.69
N THR A 74 -52.90 25.64 2.85
CA THR A 74 -53.81 24.51 2.96
C THR A 74 -53.04 23.21 2.67
N HIS A 75 -53.46 22.10 3.27
CA HIS A 75 -52.79 20.80 3.09
C HIS A 75 -52.61 20.42 1.61
N GLU A 76 -53.57 20.79 0.76
CA GLU A 76 -53.52 20.56 -0.67
C GLU A 76 -52.40 21.36 -1.36
N GLN A 77 -52.17 22.61 -0.94
CA GLN A 77 -51.07 23.44 -1.45
C GLN A 77 -49.71 22.88 -1.04
N LEU A 78 -49.57 22.40 0.20
CA LEU A 78 -48.35 21.74 0.67
C LEU A 78 -48.07 20.44 -0.09
N ALA A 79 -49.10 19.62 -0.33
CA ALA A 79 -48.96 18.39 -1.11
C ALA A 79 -48.53 18.67 -2.55
N LYS A 80 -49.10 19.70 -3.20
CA LYS A 80 -48.69 20.13 -4.55
C LYS A 80 -47.26 20.65 -4.57
N ALA A 81 -46.85 21.44 -3.59
CA ALA A 81 -45.48 21.95 -3.48
C ALA A 81 -44.46 20.81 -3.30
N LEU A 82 -44.74 19.84 -2.41
CA LEU A 82 -43.88 18.67 -2.23
C LEU A 82 -43.78 17.82 -3.51
N SER A 83 -44.89 17.65 -4.24
CA SER A 83 -44.88 16.93 -5.50
C SER A 83 -44.03 17.63 -6.58
N LEU A 84 -44.02 18.96 -6.62
CA LEU A 84 -43.17 19.72 -7.55
C LEU A 84 -41.69 19.59 -7.17
N VAL A 85 -41.37 19.76 -5.89
CA VAL A 85 -40.00 19.61 -5.37
C VAL A 85 -39.45 18.20 -5.62
N GLN A 86 -40.26 17.15 -5.45
CA GLN A 86 -39.83 15.78 -5.73
C GLN A 86 -39.65 15.47 -7.21
N ARG A 87 -40.31 16.21 -8.11
CA ARG A 87 -40.14 16.07 -9.57
C ARG A 87 -38.93 16.82 -10.07
N GLU A 88 -38.65 17.98 -9.48
CA GLU A 88 -37.52 18.84 -9.81
C GLU A 88 -36.24 18.47 -9.05
N ASP A 89 -36.28 17.43 -8.21
CA ASP A 89 -35.14 17.01 -7.41
C ASP A 89 -33.95 16.62 -8.31
N PRO A 90 -32.89 17.46 -8.37
CA PRO A 90 -31.76 17.24 -9.26
C PRO A 90 -30.98 15.98 -8.86
N MET A 91 -31.19 15.44 -7.66
CA MET A 91 -30.56 14.19 -7.24
C MET A 91 -31.03 12.97 -8.03
N LYS A 92 -32.27 12.97 -8.55
CA LYS A 92 -32.78 11.85 -9.37
C LYS A 92 -32.17 11.77 -10.76
N LEU A 93 -31.59 12.87 -11.24
CA LEU A 93 -30.89 12.95 -12.52
C LEU A 93 -29.44 12.45 -12.41
N LEU A 94 -28.91 12.33 -11.19
CA LEU A 94 -27.60 11.74 -10.97
C LEU A 94 -27.72 10.23 -11.09
N LYS A 95 -26.85 9.64 -11.91
CA LYS A 95 -26.70 8.19 -11.96
C LYS A 95 -26.24 7.71 -10.58
N PRO A 96 -26.84 6.66 -10.00
CA PRO A 96 -26.27 6.01 -8.83
C PRO A 96 -24.81 5.68 -9.13
N SER A 97 -23.90 5.98 -8.21
CA SER A 97 -22.49 5.63 -8.38
C SER A 97 -22.38 4.11 -8.45
N GLU A 98 -22.15 3.57 -9.64
CA GLU A 98 -21.85 2.16 -9.85
C GLU A 98 -20.40 1.94 -9.41
N GLY A 99 -20.23 1.37 -8.22
CA GLY A 99 -18.93 1.08 -7.63
C GLY A 99 -19.09 0.57 -6.21
N GLU A 100 -18.12 -0.22 -5.76
CA GLU A 100 -17.97 -0.50 -4.34
C GLU A 100 -17.74 0.81 -3.59
N ASP A 101 -18.30 0.91 -2.38
CA ASP A 101 -18.14 2.08 -1.53
C ASP A 101 -16.64 2.40 -1.37
N PRO A 102 -16.15 3.58 -1.78
CA PRO A 102 -14.74 3.94 -1.66
C PRO A 102 -14.28 3.92 -0.20
N THR A 103 -15.22 4.00 0.76
CA THR A 103 -14.96 3.85 2.19
C THR A 103 -14.57 2.42 2.57
N LYS A 104 -14.94 1.40 1.78
CA LYS A 104 -14.52 0.00 1.96
C LYS A 104 -13.22 -0.30 1.22
N VAL A 105 -13.07 0.21 0.01
CA VAL A 105 -11.87 -0.02 -0.82
C VAL A 105 -10.63 0.63 -0.21
N ASN A 106 -10.76 1.83 0.36
CA ASN A 106 -9.63 2.56 0.95
C ASN A 106 -9.44 2.29 2.45
N GLN A 107 -10.06 1.25 3.02
CA GLN A 107 -9.78 0.91 4.42
C GLN A 107 -8.33 0.47 4.54
N PRO A 108 -7.58 1.04 5.50
CA PRO A 108 -6.24 0.56 5.76
C PRO A 108 -6.33 -0.92 6.12
N GLN A 109 -5.58 -1.75 5.40
CA GLN A 109 -5.51 -3.17 5.72
C GLN A 109 -4.91 -3.35 7.11
N ASP A 110 -5.43 -4.33 7.85
CA ASP A 110 -4.87 -4.68 9.14
C ASP A 110 -3.41 -5.12 8.97
N ILE A 111 -2.51 -4.43 9.66
CA ILE A 111 -1.07 -4.68 9.64
C ILE A 111 -0.78 -6.09 10.16
N ILE A 112 -1.58 -6.56 11.12
CA ILE A 112 -1.47 -7.91 11.68
C ILE A 112 -1.87 -8.94 10.61
N ALA A 113 -2.92 -8.66 9.83
CA ALA A 113 -3.37 -9.56 8.78
C ALA A 113 -2.39 -9.66 7.61
N SER A 114 -1.54 -8.65 7.39
CA SER A 114 -0.53 -8.63 6.31
C SER A 114 0.87 -9.10 6.75
N SER A 115 1.04 -9.42 8.03
CA SER A 115 2.31 -9.80 8.63
C SER A 115 2.24 -11.16 9.33
N ASP A 116 3.34 -11.87 9.37
CA ASP A 116 3.57 -12.99 10.27
C ASP A 116 4.17 -12.47 11.59
N ILE A 117 3.79 -13.09 12.70
CA ILE A 117 4.25 -12.68 14.03
C ILE A 117 5.31 -13.66 14.50
N LEU A 118 6.45 -13.16 14.95
CA LEU A 118 7.44 -13.96 15.67
C LEU A 118 7.43 -13.56 17.14
N CYS A 119 7.22 -14.52 18.04
CA CYS A 119 7.13 -14.30 19.48
C CYS A 119 8.14 -15.16 20.24
N PHE A 120 8.92 -14.53 21.13
CA PHE A 120 9.85 -15.22 22.02
C PHE A 120 10.12 -14.42 23.29
N ARG A 121 10.05 -15.07 24.46
CA ARG A 121 10.35 -14.47 25.78
C ARG A 121 9.58 -13.17 26.06
N GLY A 122 8.30 -13.11 25.68
CA GLY A 122 7.47 -11.92 25.86
C GLY A 122 7.83 -10.75 24.95
N MET A 123 8.70 -10.94 23.95
CA MET A 123 8.92 -10.00 22.85
C MET A 123 8.27 -10.57 21.59
N ALA A 124 7.60 -9.72 20.83
CA ALA A 124 7.04 -10.04 19.53
C ALA A 124 7.58 -9.08 18.47
N THR A 125 7.71 -9.52 17.23
CA THR A 125 7.97 -8.65 16.07
C THR A 125 7.05 -9.02 14.94
N LEU A 126 6.68 -8.01 14.15
CA LEU A 126 5.95 -8.19 12.90
C LEU A 126 6.97 -8.39 11.77
N VAL A 127 6.74 -9.39 10.95
CA VAL A 127 7.55 -9.73 9.78
C VAL A 127 6.60 -9.79 8.59
N PRO A 128 6.91 -9.16 7.44
CA PRO A 128 6.03 -9.25 6.27
C PRO A 128 5.77 -10.71 5.88
N LYS A 129 4.56 -10.99 5.39
CA LYS A 129 4.24 -12.32 4.88
C LYS A 129 5.28 -12.79 3.87
N ARG A 130 5.67 -14.06 3.98
CA ARG A 130 6.65 -14.71 3.09
C ARG A 130 8.07 -14.14 3.16
N ALA A 131 8.38 -13.34 4.18
CA ALA A 131 9.77 -12.99 4.46
C ALA A 131 10.51 -14.14 5.16
N ILE A 132 9.77 -15.05 5.80
CA ILE A 132 10.34 -16.26 6.40
C ILE A 132 10.47 -17.32 5.31
N LEU A 133 11.71 -17.74 5.01
CA LEU A 133 11.99 -18.70 3.95
C LEU A 133 11.81 -20.15 4.45
N GLN A 134 12.24 -20.43 5.68
CA GLN A 134 12.14 -21.75 6.28
C GLN A 134 11.89 -21.66 7.78
N ILE A 135 10.98 -22.50 8.25
CA ILE A 135 10.64 -22.67 9.67
C ILE A 135 10.85 -24.13 10.04
N PRO A 136 11.93 -24.47 10.77
CA PRO A 136 12.08 -25.80 11.33
C PRO A 136 10.93 -26.13 12.29
N GLU A 137 10.51 -27.40 12.35
CA GLU A 137 9.38 -27.84 13.18
C GLU A 137 9.51 -27.43 14.66
N ASN A 138 10.74 -27.44 15.17
CA ASN A 138 11.08 -27.06 16.55
C ASN A 138 10.69 -25.61 16.90
N TYR A 139 10.52 -24.74 15.91
CA TYR A 139 10.23 -23.33 16.11
C TYR A 139 8.83 -22.89 15.67
N GLN A 140 7.98 -23.79 15.18
CA GLN A 140 6.62 -23.44 14.75
C GLN A 140 5.80 -22.78 15.87
N LYS A 141 5.97 -23.23 17.11
CA LYS A 141 5.30 -22.66 18.30
C LYS A 141 5.66 -21.18 18.57
N ARG A 142 6.71 -20.66 17.93
CA ARG A 142 7.14 -19.26 18.09
C ARG A 142 6.47 -18.32 17.08
N LEU A 143 5.72 -18.85 16.12
CA LEU A 143 4.96 -18.05 15.16
C LEU A 143 3.61 -17.57 15.75
N GLU A 144 3.20 -18.12 16.88
CA GLU A 144 1.97 -17.74 17.56
C GLU A 144 2.19 -16.56 18.50
N LEU A 145 1.27 -15.59 18.48
CA LEU A 145 1.31 -14.44 19.39
C LEU A 145 0.99 -14.89 20.82
N GLN A 146 1.94 -14.74 21.72
CA GLN A 146 1.71 -14.99 23.15
C GLN A 146 1.02 -13.78 23.81
N ALA A 147 0.02 -14.05 24.65
CA ALA A 147 -0.68 -13.01 25.39
C ALA A 147 0.30 -12.22 26.29
N GLY A 148 0.26 -10.89 26.20
CA GLY A 148 1.14 -10.00 26.97
C GLY A 148 2.54 -9.78 26.35
N ALA A 149 2.80 -10.30 25.15
CA ALA A 149 4.04 -10.01 24.44
C ALA A 149 4.11 -8.54 24.00
N GLN A 150 5.27 -7.91 24.18
CA GLN A 150 5.54 -6.55 23.73
C GLN A 150 6.06 -6.56 22.30
N ILE A 151 5.41 -5.80 21.41
CA ILE A 151 5.88 -5.61 20.04
C ILE A 151 7.15 -4.75 20.07
N ARG A 152 8.23 -5.26 19.48
CA ARG A 152 9.54 -4.62 19.37
C ARG A 152 9.92 -4.42 17.91
N THR A 153 10.91 -3.57 17.68
CA THR A 153 11.47 -3.38 16.34
C THR A 153 12.24 -4.63 15.91
N TRP A 154 12.32 -4.88 14.61
CA TRP A 154 13.07 -6.01 14.07
C TRP A 154 14.51 -6.05 14.56
N ALA A 155 15.20 -4.90 14.63
CA ALA A 155 16.59 -4.83 15.06
C ALA A 155 16.77 -5.29 16.52
N GLU A 156 15.88 -4.86 17.43
CA GLU A 156 15.88 -5.29 18.83
C GLU A 156 15.55 -6.78 18.96
N PHE A 157 14.53 -7.24 18.22
CA PHE A 157 14.13 -8.64 18.26
C PHE A 157 15.23 -9.55 17.72
N TYR A 158 15.86 -9.19 16.60
CA TYR A 158 16.93 -9.96 15.98
C TYR A 158 18.17 -10.01 16.88
N THR A 159 18.60 -8.88 17.45
CA THR A 159 19.77 -8.83 18.34
C THR A 159 19.60 -9.72 19.58
N ALA A 160 18.40 -9.78 20.15
CA ALA A 160 18.10 -10.66 21.28
C ALA A 160 18.00 -12.15 20.90
N ASN A 161 17.77 -12.47 19.62
CA ASN A 161 17.43 -13.81 19.14
C ASN A 161 18.39 -14.40 18.10
N ARG A 162 19.61 -13.86 17.98
CA ARG A 162 20.63 -14.31 16.99
C ARG A 162 21.02 -15.78 17.09
N ALA A 163 20.76 -16.43 18.23
CA ALA A 163 21.09 -17.83 18.43
C ALA A 163 20.28 -18.79 17.55
N TRP A 164 19.06 -18.40 17.15
CA TRP A 164 18.13 -19.27 16.42
C TRP A 164 17.51 -18.63 15.17
N ILE A 165 17.79 -17.34 14.92
CA ILE A 165 17.40 -16.64 13.70
C ILE A 165 18.63 -16.38 12.86
N ARG A 166 18.57 -16.78 11.59
CA ARG A 166 19.54 -16.39 10.56
C ARG A 166 18.87 -15.48 9.55
N THR A 167 19.63 -14.53 9.03
CA THR A 167 19.17 -13.60 8.00
C THR A 167 19.90 -13.87 6.69
N VAL A 168 19.15 -13.88 5.60
CA VAL A 168 19.72 -13.99 4.25
C VAL A 168 19.40 -12.68 3.53
N GLU A 169 20.44 -11.94 3.15
CA GLU A 169 20.25 -10.73 2.35
C GLU A 169 19.82 -11.13 0.94
N VAL A 170 18.69 -10.58 0.50
CA VAL A 170 18.12 -10.80 -0.84
C VAL A 170 18.10 -9.47 -1.58
N ASP A 171 18.37 -9.52 -2.88
CA ASP A 171 18.24 -8.32 -3.71
C ASP A 171 16.77 -8.01 -4.02
N ARG A 172 16.48 -6.76 -4.38
CA ARG A 172 15.12 -6.33 -4.74
C ARG A 172 14.56 -7.14 -5.91
N LEU A 173 15.36 -7.43 -6.93
CA LEU A 173 14.92 -8.22 -8.10
C LEU A 173 14.55 -9.66 -7.70
N GLN A 174 15.26 -10.22 -6.72
CA GLN A 174 14.97 -11.55 -6.17
C GLN A 174 13.71 -11.53 -5.31
N ALA A 175 13.54 -10.52 -4.46
CA ALA A 175 12.34 -10.36 -3.62
C ALA A 175 11.06 -10.18 -4.46
N GLU A 176 11.16 -9.51 -5.61
CA GLU A 176 10.08 -9.37 -6.59
C GLU A 176 9.75 -10.68 -7.34
N GLY A 177 10.57 -11.72 -7.18
CA GLY A 177 10.42 -13.00 -7.85
C GLY A 177 10.86 -12.98 -9.32
N ASN A 178 11.62 -11.96 -9.74
CA ASN A 178 12.15 -11.83 -11.10
C ASN A 178 13.47 -12.59 -11.31
N SER A 179 14.16 -12.94 -10.23
CA SER A 179 15.41 -13.69 -10.28
C SER A 179 15.46 -14.77 -9.19
N PRO A 180 15.94 -15.99 -9.50
CA PRO A 180 16.08 -17.05 -8.51
C PRO A 180 17.11 -16.69 -7.44
N LEU A 181 16.92 -17.25 -6.24
CA LEU A 181 17.96 -17.30 -5.22
C LEU A 181 19.11 -18.21 -5.71
N SER A 182 20.35 -17.90 -5.31
CA SER A 182 21.47 -18.73 -5.71
C SER A 182 21.32 -20.14 -5.13
N GLU A 183 21.72 -21.16 -5.89
CA GLU A 183 21.57 -22.55 -5.45
C GLU A 183 22.28 -22.84 -4.13
N GLU A 184 23.38 -22.14 -3.87
CA GLU A 184 24.09 -22.19 -2.58
C GLU A 184 23.20 -21.72 -1.43
N THR A 185 22.52 -20.57 -1.60
CA THR A 185 21.60 -20.06 -0.58
C THR A 185 20.40 -20.98 -0.39
N THR A 186 19.84 -21.55 -1.46
CA THR A 186 18.73 -22.50 -1.36
C THR A 186 19.14 -23.75 -0.57
N LYS A 187 20.30 -24.35 -0.89
CA LYS A 187 20.84 -25.49 -0.12
C LYS A 187 21.10 -25.14 1.34
N MET A 188 21.60 -23.93 1.61
CA MET A 188 21.78 -23.46 2.99
C MET A 188 20.45 -23.26 3.71
N VAL A 189 19.42 -22.82 2.99
CA VAL A 189 18.06 -22.66 3.54
C VAL A 189 17.53 -24.02 3.94
N ASP A 190 17.48 -24.96 2.99
CA ASP A 190 16.90 -26.30 3.15
C ASP A 190 17.50 -27.06 4.34
N ASN A 191 18.82 -26.96 4.54
CA ASN A 191 19.54 -27.68 5.58
C ASN A 191 19.63 -26.94 6.93
N ALA A 192 18.99 -25.78 7.09
CA ALA A 192 19.15 -25.00 8.32
C ALA A 192 18.25 -25.47 9.46
N ASP A 193 18.86 -25.70 10.62
CA ASP A 193 18.17 -25.90 11.91
C ASP A 193 17.72 -24.60 12.58
N SER A 194 17.70 -23.49 11.85
CA SER A 194 17.37 -22.15 12.36
C SER A 194 16.30 -21.51 11.49
N ILE A 195 15.50 -20.61 12.06
CA ILE A 195 14.55 -19.84 11.24
C ILE A 195 15.35 -18.90 10.34
N ILE A 196 15.06 -18.94 9.05
CA ILE A 196 15.70 -18.07 8.06
C ILE A 196 14.71 -17.00 7.62
N VAL A 197 15.14 -15.74 7.79
CA VAL A 197 14.38 -14.56 7.38
C VAL A 197 15.13 -13.84 6.27
N ALA A 198 14.44 -13.55 5.18
CA ALA A 198 14.94 -12.73 4.09
C ALA A 198 15.00 -11.26 4.53
N THR A 199 16.16 -10.64 4.36
CA THR A 199 16.38 -9.23 4.69
C THR A 199 16.87 -8.45 3.48
N PHE A 200 16.55 -7.16 3.42
CA PHE A 200 17.14 -6.22 2.48
C PHE A 200 17.54 -4.97 3.25
N LYS A 201 18.83 -4.65 3.22
CA LYS A 201 19.40 -3.51 3.98
C LYS A 201 19.12 -3.62 5.49
N GLY A 202 19.15 -4.85 6.02
CA GLY A 202 18.94 -5.12 7.44
C GLY A 202 17.48 -5.11 7.94
N GLY A 203 16.50 -4.87 7.05
CA GLY A 203 15.07 -5.00 7.36
C GLY A 203 14.46 -6.25 6.72
N PRO A 204 13.44 -6.88 7.32
CA PRO A 204 12.78 -8.05 6.75
C PRO A 204 11.98 -7.67 5.50
N ILE A 205 12.07 -8.48 4.45
CA ILE A 205 11.41 -8.23 3.15
C ILE A 205 10.67 -9.48 2.67
N SER A 206 9.48 -9.30 2.10
CA SER A 206 8.69 -10.40 1.52
C SER A 206 9.34 -10.92 0.24
N VAL A 207 9.48 -12.24 0.11
CA VAL A 207 9.96 -12.88 -1.12
C VAL A 207 8.79 -13.51 -1.87
N LEU A 208 8.54 -13.02 -3.08
CA LEU A 208 7.54 -13.60 -3.99
C LEU A 208 8.06 -14.92 -4.57
N PRO A 209 7.17 -15.88 -4.86
CA PRO A 209 7.60 -17.10 -5.50
C PRO A 209 8.05 -16.73 -6.90
N LEU A 210 9.02 -17.47 -7.42
CA LEU A 210 9.45 -17.24 -8.79
C LEU A 210 8.23 -17.34 -9.69
N LYS A 211 8.01 -16.29 -10.48
CA LYS A 211 7.12 -16.38 -11.63
C LYS A 211 7.84 -17.35 -12.55
N VAL A 212 7.49 -18.63 -12.48
CA VAL A 212 7.85 -19.57 -13.53
C VAL A 212 7.31 -18.91 -14.79
N PRO A 213 8.15 -18.41 -15.71
CA PRO A 213 7.62 -18.06 -17.01
C PRO A 213 7.00 -19.37 -17.51
N GLU A 214 5.70 -19.39 -17.77
CA GLU A 214 5.13 -20.43 -18.61
C GLU A 214 5.98 -20.41 -19.88
N VAL A 215 6.90 -21.36 -19.98
CA VAL A 215 7.77 -21.51 -21.12
C VAL A 215 6.85 -22.00 -22.24
N GLU A 216 6.24 -21.06 -22.96
CA GLU A 216 6.03 -21.27 -24.39
C GLU A 216 7.41 -21.59 -24.96
N GLY A 217 7.55 -22.81 -25.47
CA GLY A 217 8.83 -23.40 -25.84
C GLY A 217 9.57 -22.57 -26.86
N GLU A 218 10.64 -21.91 -26.44
CA GLU A 218 11.76 -21.62 -27.34
C GLU A 218 13.05 -22.15 -26.71
N ALA A 219 13.51 -23.23 -27.31
CA ALA A 219 14.79 -23.85 -27.10
C ALA A 219 15.90 -22.80 -27.24
N VAL A 220 16.65 -22.59 -26.17
CA VAL A 220 17.98 -21.98 -26.27
C VAL A 220 18.87 -23.01 -26.94
N THR A 221 19.01 -22.89 -28.25
CA THR A 221 20.09 -23.50 -29.02
C THR A 221 21.42 -22.99 -28.48
N GLU A 222 22.11 -23.89 -27.80
CA GLU A 222 23.55 -23.94 -27.66
C GLU A 222 24.22 -23.74 -29.04
N SER A 223 24.78 -22.55 -29.26
CA SER A 223 25.76 -22.32 -30.33
C SER A 223 26.93 -21.50 -29.79
N THR A 224 27.72 -22.14 -28.94
CA THR A 224 29.12 -21.75 -28.77
C THR A 224 29.91 -22.47 -29.86
N PRO A 225 30.53 -21.76 -30.83
CA PRO A 225 31.38 -22.39 -31.83
C PRO A 225 32.61 -23.01 -31.16
N PRO A 226 32.93 -24.29 -31.42
CA PRO A 226 34.19 -24.87 -30.99
C PRO A 226 35.33 -24.16 -31.74
N LEU A 227 36.21 -23.49 -31.00
CA LEU A 227 37.47 -23.00 -31.55
C LEU A 227 38.28 -24.20 -32.06
N PRO A 228 38.78 -24.15 -33.31
CA PRO A 228 39.60 -25.22 -33.85
C PRO A 228 40.95 -25.24 -33.15
N VAL A 229 41.20 -26.34 -32.45
CA VAL A 229 42.52 -26.69 -31.91
C VAL A 229 43.33 -27.24 -33.07
N ASP A 230 44.22 -26.42 -33.61
CA ASP A 230 45.20 -26.89 -34.59
C ASP A 230 46.62 -26.49 -34.20
N SER A 231 47.46 -27.53 -34.25
CA SER A 231 48.89 -27.49 -34.54
C SER A 231 49.91 -27.19 -33.44
N LYS A 232 50.49 -28.31 -32.97
CA LYS A 232 51.90 -28.73 -33.13
C LYS A 232 53.04 -27.85 -32.60
N GLN A 233 54.08 -28.58 -32.18
CA GLN A 233 55.48 -28.22 -31.96
C GLN A 233 55.79 -27.81 -30.50
N LYS A 234 56.84 -28.28 -29.84
CA LYS A 234 57.98 -29.13 -30.21
C LYS A 234 58.79 -29.30 -28.93
N THR A 235 59.03 -30.55 -28.51
CA THR A 235 60.10 -30.88 -27.57
C THR A 235 61.44 -30.35 -28.08
N PRO A 236 62.30 -29.88 -27.18
CA PRO A 236 63.65 -30.40 -27.23
C PRO A 236 64.12 -30.91 -25.86
N ALA A 237 64.67 -32.12 -25.94
CA ALA A 237 65.48 -32.74 -24.93
C ALA A 237 66.87 -32.08 -24.83
N LYS A 238 67.56 -32.47 -23.74
CA LYS A 238 69.01 -32.46 -23.45
C LYS A 238 69.61 -31.21 -22.79
N PRO A 239 70.78 -31.35 -22.14
CA PRO A 239 71.55 -32.57 -21.81
C PRO A 239 71.48 -33.01 -20.35
#